data_AF-A0A9X3EPY9-F1
#
_entry.id   AF-A0A9X3EPY9-F1
#
_cell.length_a   1.000
_cell.length_b   1.000
_cell.length_c   1.000
_cell.angle_alpha   90.00
_cell.angle_beta   90.00
_cell.angle_gamma   90.00
#
_symmetry.space_group_name_H-M   'P 1'
#
loop_
_entity.id
_entity.type
_entity.pdbx_description
1 polymer ?
#
loop_
_entity_poly.entity_id
_entity_poly.type
_entity_poly.pdbx_seq_one_letter_code
_entity_poly.pdbx_strand_id
1 'polypeptide(L)'
;MGKKRKLRKSLHKREIDDTPALVICVGKSCAPREVSRQLADQTRAYATASGSRVRVAVIGCLHVCKKGPVVATWPDIEFHKRVDLARACRLVDELAAEAPDVSEKTCPSEHAP
;
A
#
# COMPACT_ATOMS: atom_id res chain seq x y z
N MET A 1 -7.12 0.94 -19.97
CA MET A 1 -6.28 1.76 -19.04
C MET A 1 -5.86 0.91 -17.84
N GLY A 2 -4.55 0.76 -17.61
CA GLY A 2 -3.99 -0.18 -16.64
C GLY A 2 -4.29 0.19 -15.17
N LYS A 3 -4.75 -0.81 -14.40
CA LYS A 3 -5.12 -0.70 -12.97
C LYS A 3 -4.02 -0.08 -12.11
N LYS A 4 -2.75 -0.34 -12.44
CA LYS A 4 -1.56 0.25 -11.81
C LYS A 4 -1.51 1.78 -11.93
N ARG A 5 -1.90 2.35 -13.09
CA ARG A 5 -1.87 3.81 -13.34
C ARG A 5 -2.90 4.56 -12.49
N LYS A 6 -4.07 3.95 -12.25
CA LYS A 6 -5.12 4.52 -11.37
C LYS A 6 -4.70 4.52 -9.90
N LEU A 7 -4.01 3.45 -9.47
CA LEU A 7 -3.46 3.36 -8.13
C LEU A 7 -2.36 4.40 -7.93
N ARG A 8 -1.37 4.48 -8.83
CA ARG A 8 -0.32 5.52 -8.80
C ARG A 8 -0.90 6.93 -8.64
N LYS A 9 -1.86 7.30 -9.48
CA LYS A 9 -2.49 8.64 -9.42
C LYS A 9 -3.19 8.91 -8.09
N SER A 10 -3.76 7.87 -7.46
CA SER A 10 -4.48 8.01 -6.19
C SER A 10 -3.55 8.07 -4.98
N LEU A 11 -2.37 7.44 -5.06
CA LEU A 11 -1.36 7.46 -4.00
C LEU A 11 -0.51 8.73 -4.05
N HIS A 12 -0.14 9.19 -5.26
CA HIS A 12 0.50 10.49 -5.45
C HIS A 12 -0.39 11.64 -4.96
N LYS A 13 -1.72 11.57 -5.19
CA LYS A 13 -2.68 12.52 -4.62
C LYS A 13 -2.72 12.52 -3.08
N ARG A 14 -2.22 11.45 -2.44
CA ARG A 14 -2.16 11.30 -0.99
C ARG A 14 -0.75 11.49 -0.42
N GLU A 15 0.17 12.03 -1.23
CA GLU A 15 1.55 12.31 -0.82
C GLU A 15 2.28 11.05 -0.29
N ILE A 16 1.93 9.89 -0.87
CA ILE A 16 2.67 8.65 -0.70
C ILE A 16 3.58 8.55 -1.93
N ASP A 17 4.62 9.39 -1.97
CA ASP A 17 5.53 9.44 -3.12
C ASP A 17 6.54 8.29 -3.06
N ASP A 18 7.25 8.13 -1.94
CA ASP A 18 8.33 7.15 -1.80
C ASP A 18 8.24 6.29 -0.52
N THR A 19 7.33 6.64 0.40
CA THR A 19 7.20 5.87 1.65
C THR A 19 6.54 4.51 1.39
N PRO A 20 7.13 3.39 1.86
CA PRO A 20 6.51 2.07 1.72
C PRO A 20 5.11 2.10 2.31
N ALA A 21 4.14 1.60 1.55
CA ALA A 21 2.75 1.67 1.97
C ALA A 21 1.95 0.44 1.57
N LEU A 22 1.09 0.00 2.49
CA LEU A 22 0.10 -1.03 2.23
C LEU A 22 -1.25 -0.40 1.93
N VAL A 23 -1.76 -0.65 0.73
CA VAL A 23 -2.98 -0.02 0.21
C VAL A 23 -4.12 -1.01 0.19
N ILE A 24 -5.09 -0.84 1.08
CA ILE A 24 -6.22 -1.75 1.26
C ILE A 24 -7.44 -1.25 0.46
N CYS A 25 -8.00 -2.12 -0.37
CA CYS A 25 -9.22 -1.85 -1.12
C CYS A 25 -10.45 -1.96 -0.22
N VAL A 26 -11.19 -0.87 -0.04
CA VAL A 26 -12.46 -0.82 0.72
C VAL A 26 -13.69 -0.75 -0.19
N GLY A 27 -13.57 -1.25 -1.43
CA GLY A 27 -14.66 -1.26 -2.41
C GLY A 27 -15.76 -2.26 -2.06
N LYS A 28 -17.03 -1.86 -2.18
CA LYS A 28 -18.22 -2.69 -1.88
C LYS A 28 -18.26 -4.02 -2.65
N SER A 29 -17.62 -4.10 -3.81
CA SER A 29 -17.64 -5.30 -4.68
C SER A 29 -16.66 -6.40 -4.27
N CYS A 30 -15.67 -6.11 -3.41
CA CYS A 30 -14.63 -7.08 -3.07
C CYS A 30 -14.93 -7.83 -1.76
N ALA A 31 -15.38 -7.10 -0.73
CA ALA A 31 -15.78 -7.58 0.60
C ALA A 31 -16.72 -6.53 1.22
N PRO A 32 -17.52 -6.87 2.24
CA PRO A 32 -18.26 -5.86 2.98
C PRO A 32 -17.31 -4.77 3.47
N ARG A 33 -17.71 -3.51 3.29
CA ARG A 33 -16.86 -2.33 3.53
C ARG A 33 -16.29 -2.32 4.95
N GLU A 34 -17.08 -2.80 5.91
CA GLU A 34 -16.70 -2.91 7.32
C GLU A 34 -15.54 -3.87 7.54
N VAL A 35 -15.54 -5.04 6.89
CA VAL A 35 -14.42 -6.00 6.99
C VAL A 35 -13.13 -5.41 6.42
N SER A 36 -13.21 -4.73 5.28
CA SER A 36 -12.02 -4.10 4.69
C SER A 36 -11.52 -2.90 5.50
N ARG A 37 -12.42 -2.15 6.15
CA ARG A 37 -12.04 -1.06 7.05
C ARG A 37 -11.45 -1.58 8.36
N GLN A 38 -12.02 -2.63 8.94
CA GLN A 38 -11.46 -3.28 10.13
C GLN A 38 -10.07 -3.84 9.84
N LEU A 39 -9.89 -4.51 8.70
CA LEU A 39 -8.56 -4.97 8.27
C LEU A 39 -7.58 -3.80 8.21
N ALA A 40 -7.97 -2.68 7.59
CA ALA A 40 -7.10 -1.51 7.50
C ALA A 40 -6.77 -0.87 8.84
N ASP A 41 -7.74 -0.80 9.75
CA ASP A 41 -7.53 -0.24 11.08
C ASP A 41 -6.59 -1.12 11.91
N GLN A 42 -6.81 -2.43 11.91
CA GLN A 42 -5.97 -3.42 12.60
C GLN A 42 -4.55 -3.44 12.02
N THR A 43 -4.39 -3.44 10.70
CA THR A 43 -3.07 -3.41 10.08
C THR A 43 -2.34 -2.10 10.35
N ARG A 44 -3.05 -0.97 10.41
CA ARG A 44 -2.47 0.33 10.79
C ARG A 44 -2.02 0.35 12.25
N ALA A 45 -2.83 -0.20 13.15
CA ALA A 45 -2.48 -0.34 14.56
C ALA A 45 -1.23 -1.21 14.72
N TYR A 46 -1.17 -2.33 13.99
CA TYR A 46 0.00 -3.20 13.95
C TYR A 46 1.25 -2.49 13.44
N ALA A 47 1.19 -1.82 12.28
CA ALA A 47 2.32 -1.08 11.72
C ALA A 47 2.85 0.00 12.69
N THR A 48 1.94 0.67 13.41
CA THR A 48 2.29 1.68 14.41
C THR A 48 2.92 1.04 15.65
N ALA A 49 2.37 -0.08 16.13
CA ALA A 49 2.87 -0.81 17.29
C ALA A 49 4.25 -1.45 17.03
N SER A 50 4.49 -1.93 15.81
CA SER A 50 5.78 -2.49 15.38
C SER A 50 6.85 -1.41 15.12
N GLY A 51 6.50 -0.11 15.20
CA GLY A 51 7.42 0.97 14.86
C GLY A 51 7.80 1.03 13.38
N SER A 52 7.05 0.32 12.52
CA SER A 52 7.32 0.25 11.09
C SER A 52 7.03 1.61 10.44
N ARG A 53 7.90 2.07 9.54
CA ARG A 53 7.67 3.28 8.72
C ARG A 53 6.63 3.07 7.61
N VAL A 54 6.02 1.89 7.54
CA VAL A 54 5.05 1.50 6.52
C VAL A 54 3.71 2.18 6.76
N ARG A 55 3.24 2.96 5.78
CA ARG A 55 1.94 3.63 5.84
C ARG A 55 0.82 2.69 5.41
N VAL A 56 -0.27 2.63 6.17
CA VAL A 56 -1.46 1.89 5.76
C VAL A 56 -2.50 2.86 5.20
N ALA A 57 -2.81 2.72 3.92
CA ALA A 57 -3.75 3.58 3.21
C ALA A 57 -4.99 2.80 2.74
N VAL A 58 -6.16 3.43 2.75
CA VAL A 58 -7.39 2.85 2.19
C VAL A 58 -7.77 3.51 0.88
N ILE A 59 -8.11 2.70 -0.14
CA ILE A 59 -8.57 3.18 -1.44
C ILE A 59 -9.94 2.61 -1.80
N GLY A 60 -10.71 3.34 -2.61
CA GLY A 60 -11.97 2.87 -3.18
C GLY A 60 -11.78 1.65 -4.10
N CYS A 61 -12.86 1.19 -4.72
CA CYS A 61 -12.82 -0.04 -5.51
C CYS A 61 -11.78 0.03 -6.66
N LEU A 62 -10.86 -0.93 -6.66
CA LEU A 62 -9.82 -1.08 -7.68
C LEU A 62 -10.30 -1.86 -8.92
N HIS A 63 -11.52 -2.41 -8.92
CA HIS A 63 -12.08 -3.25 -10.01
C HIS A 63 -11.14 -4.41 -10.42
N VAL A 64 -10.29 -4.87 -9.50
CA VAL A 64 -9.33 -5.96 -9.70
C VAL A 64 -9.80 -7.27 -9.06
N CYS A 65 -10.85 -7.22 -8.26
CA CYS A 65 -11.35 -8.34 -7.49
C CYS A 65 -12.40 -9.15 -8.28
N LYS A 66 -12.17 -10.46 -8.41
CA LYS A 66 -13.23 -11.47 -8.58
C LYS A 66 -13.66 -12.08 -7.24
N LYS A 67 -12.79 -12.02 -6.21
CA LYS A 67 -13.02 -12.37 -4.79
C LYS A 67 -12.10 -11.47 -3.94
N GLY A 68 -12.61 -10.71 -2.98
CA GLY A 68 -11.81 -9.85 -2.09
C GLY A 68 -11.52 -10.49 -0.72
N PRO A 69 -11.02 -9.71 0.27
CA PRO A 69 -10.45 -8.36 0.16
C PRO A 69 -9.14 -8.31 -0.64
N VAL A 70 -8.75 -7.13 -1.13
CA VAL A 70 -7.53 -6.94 -1.93
C VAL A 70 -6.66 -5.86 -1.31
N VAL A 71 -5.37 -6.11 -1.26
CA VAL A 71 -4.31 -5.15 -0.90
C VAL A 71 -3.37 -4.96 -2.06
N ALA A 72 -2.73 -3.80 -2.10
CA ALA A 72 -1.58 -3.55 -2.93
C ALA A 72 -0.41 -3.03 -2.11
N THR A 73 0.79 -3.46 -2.46
CA THR A 73 2.04 -2.91 -1.93
C THR A 73 2.43 -1.65 -2.71
N TRP A 74 3.30 -0.84 -2.10
CA TRP A 74 3.88 0.38 -2.66
C TRP A 74 5.28 0.56 -2.06
N PRO A 75 6.30 1.03 -2.82
CA PRO A 75 6.26 1.54 -4.20
C PRO A 75 6.16 0.47 -5.29
N ASP A 76 6.57 -0.77 -5.02
CA ASP A 76 6.35 -1.87 -5.95
C ASP A 76 4.88 -2.30 -5.93
N ILE A 77 4.18 -2.06 -7.04
CA ILE A 77 2.73 -2.30 -7.11
C ILE A 77 2.48 -3.77 -7.43
N GLU A 78 2.35 -4.55 -6.36
CA GLU A 78 1.80 -5.90 -6.38
C GLU A 78 0.39 -5.93 -5.82
N PHE A 79 -0.46 -6.83 -6.33
CA PHE A 79 -1.84 -6.96 -5.86
C PHE A 79 -2.04 -8.32 -5.21
N HIS A 80 -2.27 -8.32 -3.90
CA HIS A 80 -2.58 -9.54 -3.14
C HIS A 80 -4.10 -9.64 -2.93
N LYS A 81 -4.65 -10.81 -3.23
CA LYS A 81 -6.09 -11.11 -3.13
C LYS A 81 -6.33 -12.06 -1.96
N ARG A 82 -7.51 -11.97 -1.34
CA ARG A 82 -7.90 -12.77 -0.16
C ARG A 82 -6.85 -12.62 0.94
N VAL A 83 -6.70 -11.38 1.39
CA VAL A 83 -5.75 -11.05 2.44
C VAL A 83 -6.49 -10.91 3.75
N ASP A 84 -6.15 -11.78 4.68
CA ASP A 84 -6.55 -11.73 6.07
C ASP A 84 -5.53 -10.94 6.89
N LEU A 85 -5.87 -10.64 8.15
CA LEU A 85 -5.03 -9.84 9.04
C LEU A 85 -3.59 -10.36 9.12
N ALA A 86 -3.41 -11.66 9.32
CA ALA A 86 -2.07 -12.26 9.42
C ALA A 86 -1.22 -12.01 8.17
N ARG A 87 -1.83 -12.09 6.98
CA ARG A 87 -1.14 -11.82 5.72
C ARG A 87 -0.88 -10.33 5.53
N ALA A 88 -1.79 -9.46 5.95
CA ALA A 88 -1.57 -8.01 5.92
C ALA A 88 -0.42 -7.59 6.85
N CYS A 89 -0.34 -8.15 8.06
CA CYS A 89 0.78 -7.93 8.98
C CYS A 89 2.11 -8.42 8.39
N ARG A 90 2.12 -9.60 7.76
CA ARG A 90 3.31 -10.11 7.08
C ARG A 90 3.78 -9.18 5.95
N LEU A 91 2.84 -8.67 5.14
CA LEU A 91 3.17 -7.70 4.08
C LEU A 91 3.72 -6.38 4.65
N VAL A 92 3.27 -5.95 5.83
CA VAL A 92 3.85 -4.79 6.53
C VAL A 92 5.28 -5.09 6.96
N ASP A 93 5.55 -6.28 7.49
CA ASP A 93 6.90 -6.70 7.89
C ASP A 93 7.84 -6.81 6.67
N GLU A 94 7.37 -7.41 5.58
CA GLU A 94 8.09 -7.48 4.30
C GLU A 94 8.41 -6.06 3.78
N LEU A 95 7.41 -5.17 3.72
CA LEU A 95 7.62 -3.77 3.32
C LEU A 95 8.54 -2.99 4.27
N ALA A 96 8.57 -3.33 5.55
CA ALA A 96 9.45 -2.70 6.52
C ALA A 96 10.89 -3.21 6.37
N ALA A 97 11.07 -4.49 6.06
CA ALA A 97 12.36 -5.13 5.81
C ALA A 97 12.96 -4.74 4.45
N GLU A 98 12.13 -4.52 3.43
CA GLU A 98 12.50 -4.03 2.09
C GLU A 98 12.70 -2.51 2.02
N ALA A 99 12.44 -1.79 3.12
CA ALA A 99 12.77 -0.39 3.26
C ALA A 99 14.06 -0.11 4.06
N PRO A 100 15.19 -0.84 3.87
CA PRO A 100 16.46 -0.41 4.42
C PRO A 100 16.93 0.76 3.56
N ASP A 101 16.46 1.97 3.89
CA ASP A 101 17.06 3.22 3.46
C ASP A 101 17.16 3.37 1.92
N VAL A 102 16.09 3.82 1.26
CA VAL A 102 16.25 4.50 -0.04
C VAL A 102 16.86 5.89 0.23
N SER A 103 18.10 5.88 0.70
CA SER A 103 19.07 6.97 0.55
C SER A 103 20.05 6.57 -0.56
N GLU A 104 19.54 6.25 -1.74
CA GLU A 104 20.31 6.54 -2.95
C GLU A 104 20.00 7.98 -3.36
N LYS A 105 20.71 8.92 -2.70
CA LYS A 105 21.05 10.17 -3.35
C LYS A 105 21.87 9.82 -4.61
N THR A 106 21.30 10.09 -5.79
CA THR A 106 21.97 10.58 -7.02
C THR A 106 20.85 10.73 -8.07
N CYS A 107 20.53 11.90 -8.62
CA CYS A 107 21.42 12.91 -9.19
C CYS A 107 21.02 14.35 -8.78
N PRO A 108 21.94 15.19 -8.29
CA PRO A 108 22.02 16.55 -8.79
C PRO A 108 22.62 16.48 -10.19
N SER A 109 21.81 16.64 -11.24
CA SER A 109 22.37 17.06 -12.52
C SER A 109 22.57 18.58 -12.47
N GLU A 110 23.58 19.00 -11.71
CA GLU A 110 24.31 20.22 -12.06
C GLU A 110 25.30 19.85 -13.17
N HIS A 111 25.00 20.26 -14.39
CA HIS A 111 26.04 20.72 -15.31
C HIS A 111 25.46 21.82 -16.21
N ALA A 112 25.86 23.05 -15.85
CA ALA A 112 25.95 24.26 -16.66
C ALA A 112 26.85 24.04 -17.91
N PRO A 113 27.10 24.99 -18.83
CA PRO A 113 26.72 26.41 -18.90
C PRO A 113 25.68 26.79 -19.96
#